data_AF-A0A0V0WLE8-F1
#
_entry.id   AF-A0A0V0WLE8-F1
#
_cell.length_a   1.000
_cell.length_b   1.000
_cell.length_c   1.000
_cell.angle_alpha   90.00
_cell.angle_beta   90.00
_cell.angle_gamma   90.00
#
_symmetry.space_group_name_H-M   'P 1'
#
loop_
_entity.id
_entity.type
_entity.pdbx_description
1 polymer ?
#
loop_
_entity_poly.entity_id
_entity_poly.type
_entity_poly.pdbx_seq_one_letter_code
_entity_poly.pdbx_strand_id
1 'polypeptide(L)'
;MKQDPSIIKTENIRYIRCENYNRPPLIKPPRHRRTNVPEFILSPEDEEIIEFAEFCRSRRERLGLDRATLATILNQMFDHITFSPIIIAHFEKGIDFPKKMWNMKHYFQQWIDTYNAVFNKPPGSESFDE
;
A
#
# COMPACT_ATOMS: atom_id res chain seq x y z
N MET A 1 22.14 21.02 -34.00
CA MET A 1 22.29 20.84 -32.54
C MET A 1 21.65 19.51 -32.17
N LYS A 2 22.42 18.58 -31.61
CA LYS A 2 21.92 17.25 -31.22
C LYS A 2 21.11 17.41 -29.93
N GLN A 3 19.85 16.99 -29.94
CA GLN A 3 19.03 16.93 -28.72
C GLN A 3 19.58 15.81 -27.83
N ASP A 4 19.99 16.17 -26.62
CA ASP A 4 20.42 15.25 -25.58
C ASP A 4 19.18 14.50 -25.05
N PRO A 5 19.10 13.15 -25.14
CA PRO A 5 17.97 12.37 -24.65
C PRO A 5 17.95 12.23 -23.11
N SER A 6 18.87 12.91 -22.42
CA SER A 6 19.14 12.74 -20.98
C SER A 6 18.33 13.67 -20.07
N ILE A 7 17.52 14.57 -20.62
CA ILE A 7 16.51 15.34 -19.86
C ILE A 7 15.27 14.46 -19.69
N ILE A 8 15.45 13.31 -19.03
CA ILE A 8 14.34 12.62 -18.41
C ILE A 8 13.86 13.58 -17.32
N LYS A 9 12.62 14.06 -17.45
CA LYS A 9 11.93 14.96 -16.50
C LYS A 9 12.07 14.44 -15.06
N THR A 10 13.10 14.88 -14.35
CA THR A 10 13.36 14.56 -12.94
C THR A 10 12.53 15.43 -11.99
N GLU A 11 11.54 16.17 -12.50
CA GLU A 11 10.94 17.32 -11.78
C GLU A 11 9.96 16.94 -10.66
N ASN A 12 9.58 15.67 -10.50
CA ASN A 12 8.65 15.26 -9.43
C ASN A 12 9.10 14.03 -8.63
N ILE A 13 10.38 13.71 -8.62
CA ILE A 13 10.87 12.61 -7.79
C ILE A 13 11.15 13.14 -6.39
N ARG A 14 10.32 12.74 -5.41
CA ARG A 14 10.51 13.06 -3.99
C ARG A 14 11.41 12.02 -3.34
N TYR A 15 12.38 12.51 -2.58
CA TYR A 15 13.30 11.69 -1.81
C TYR A 15 12.76 11.60 -0.41
N ILE A 16 12.17 10.46 -0.05
CA ILE A 16 11.59 10.28 1.28
C ILE A 16 12.56 9.45 2.10
N ARG A 17 12.98 10.02 3.22
CA ARG A 17 13.80 9.32 4.21
C ARG A 17 12.88 8.45 5.05
N CYS A 18 12.85 7.17 4.76
CA CYS A 18 12.10 6.20 5.54
C CYS A 18 12.98 5.68 6.69
N GLU A 19 13.08 6.44 7.78
CA GLU A 19 13.84 6.04 8.98
C GLU A 19 13.27 4.76 9.64
N ASN A 20 12.01 4.43 9.36
CA ASN A 20 11.29 3.29 9.94
C ASN A 20 11.18 2.05 9.03
N TYR A 21 11.73 2.10 7.81
CA TYR A 21 11.61 0.98 6.88
C TYR A 21 12.92 0.19 6.87
N ASN A 22 12.94 -0.96 7.57
CA ASN A 22 14.03 -1.95 7.56
C ASN A 22 14.17 -2.65 6.19
N ARG A 23 14.22 -1.90 5.08
CA ARG A 23 14.09 -2.43 3.71
C ARG A 23 15.16 -1.87 2.77
N PRO A 24 15.66 -2.67 1.81
CA PRO A 24 16.52 -2.16 0.75
C PRO A 24 15.73 -1.26 -0.22
N PRO A 25 16.37 -0.26 -0.86
CA PRO A 25 15.69 0.72 -1.69
C PRO A 25 15.00 0.08 -2.90
N LEU A 26 13.69 0.37 -3.11
CA LEU A 26 12.92 -0.05 -4.28
C LEU A 26 13.53 0.49 -5.58
N ILE A 27 14.06 1.71 -5.53
CA ILE A 27 14.81 2.35 -6.61
C ILE A 27 16.08 2.93 -5.99
N LYS A 28 17.26 2.49 -6.46
CA LYS A 28 18.53 3.03 -5.99
C LYS A 28 18.69 4.47 -6.47
N PRO A 29 19.06 5.42 -5.60
CA PRO A 29 19.35 6.77 -6.06
C PRO A 29 20.51 6.82 -7.07
N PRO A 30 20.51 7.83 -7.96
CA PRO A 30 21.67 8.15 -8.79
C PRO A 30 22.92 8.21 -7.93
N ARG A 31 24.07 7.77 -8.46
CA ARG A 31 25.32 7.63 -7.65
C ARG A 31 25.67 8.88 -6.84
N HIS A 32 25.40 10.08 -7.37
CA HIS A 32 25.71 11.36 -6.73
C HIS A 32 24.75 11.76 -5.59
N ARG A 33 23.63 11.04 -5.39
CA ARG A 33 22.65 11.26 -4.31
C ARG A 33 22.54 10.08 -3.35
N ARG A 34 23.45 9.10 -3.44
CA ARG A 34 23.47 7.98 -2.49
C ARG A 34 24.06 8.47 -1.18
N THR A 35 23.31 8.34 -0.08
CA THR A 35 23.83 8.57 1.26
C THR A 35 24.10 7.23 1.95
N ASN A 36 24.76 7.27 3.11
CA ASN A 36 24.98 6.08 3.95
C ASN A 36 23.70 5.60 4.65
N VAL A 37 22.60 6.33 4.48
CA VAL A 37 21.26 5.99 4.98
C VAL A 37 20.47 5.43 3.78
N PRO A 38 19.64 4.39 3.96
CA PRO A 38 18.72 3.95 2.91
C PRO A 38 17.69 5.06 2.62
N GLU A 39 18.05 5.96 1.71
CA GLU A 39 17.15 6.94 1.11
C GLU A 39 16.41 6.29 -0.05
N PHE A 40 15.09 6.30 0.03
CA PHE A 40 14.22 5.73 -0.99
C PHE A 40 13.88 6.82 -1.99
N ILE A 41 14.08 6.51 -3.27
CA ILE A 41 13.45 7.27 -4.33
C ILE A 41 12.02 6.75 -4.47
N LEU A 42 11.05 7.59 -4.15
CA LEU A 42 9.64 7.31 -4.35
C LEU A 42 9.09 8.35 -5.33
N SER A 43 8.41 7.90 -6.37
CA SER A 43 7.52 8.81 -7.09
C SER A 43 6.34 9.19 -6.19
N PRO A 44 5.61 10.28 -6.46
CA PRO A 44 4.40 10.63 -5.71
C PRO A 44 3.36 9.50 -5.69
N GLU A 45 3.30 8.70 -6.75
CA GLU A 45 2.45 7.50 -6.84
C GLU A 45 2.94 6.39 -5.90
N ASP A 46 4.26 6.26 -5.70
CA ASP A 46 4.82 5.30 -4.75
C ASP A 46 4.62 5.75 -3.30
N GLU A 47 4.64 7.06 -3.03
CA GLU A 47 4.31 7.65 -1.73
C GLU A 47 2.85 7.34 -1.36
N GLU A 48 1.91 7.59 -2.28
CA GLU A 48 0.49 7.32 -2.07
C GLU A 48 0.20 5.86 -1.70
N ILE A 49 0.80 4.90 -2.41
CA ILE A 49 0.53 3.49 -2.15
C ILE A 49 1.16 2.99 -0.84
N ILE A 50 2.26 3.60 -0.40
CA ILE A 50 2.89 3.30 0.89
C ILE A 50 2.05 3.86 2.04
N GLU A 51 1.59 5.11 1.93
CA GLU A 51 0.67 5.71 2.91
C GLU A 51 -0.63 4.91 3.02
N PHE A 52 -1.16 4.45 1.88
CA PHE A 52 -2.33 3.59 1.85
C PHE A 52 -2.09 2.24 2.55
N ALA A 53 -0.93 1.61 2.33
CA ALA A 53 -0.57 0.37 3.01
C ALA A 53 -0.45 0.54 4.53
N GLU A 54 0.12 1.66 4.99
CA GLU A 54 0.20 2.01 6.41
C GLU A 54 -1.20 2.27 7.01
N PHE A 55 -2.06 2.96 6.27
CA PHE A 55 -3.45 3.16 6.65
C PHE A 55 -4.19 1.82 6.83
N CYS A 56 -4.07 0.90 5.87
CA CYS A 56 -4.67 -0.44 5.98
C CYS A 56 -4.16 -1.21 7.19
N ARG A 57 -2.85 -1.14 7.47
CA ARG A 57 -2.26 -1.76 8.66
C ARG A 57 -2.85 -1.18 9.95
N SER A 58 -2.86 0.14 10.08
CA SER A 58 -3.40 0.84 11.24
C SER A 58 -4.87 0.50 11.46
N ARG A 59 -5.66 0.46 10.37
CA ARG A 59 -7.06 0.04 10.44
C ARG A 59 -7.19 -1.40 10.92
N ARG A 60 -6.46 -2.35 10.32
CA ARG A 60 -6.48 -3.77 10.74
C ARG A 60 -6.17 -3.90 12.25
N GLU A 61 -5.13 -3.23 12.72
CA GLU A 61 -4.72 -3.24 14.14
C GLU A 61 -5.80 -2.66 15.06
N ARG A 62 -6.45 -1.55 14.68
CA ARG A 62 -7.59 -0.98 15.43
C ARG A 62 -8.80 -1.91 15.50
N LEU A 63 -8.97 -2.77 14.50
CA LEU A 63 -10.03 -3.77 14.46
C LEU A 63 -9.67 -5.05 15.24
N GLY A 64 -8.47 -5.13 15.83
CA GLY A 64 -8.01 -6.33 16.53
C GLY A 64 -7.79 -7.54 15.60
N LEU A 65 -7.72 -7.32 14.29
CA LEU A 65 -7.55 -8.39 13.31
C LEU A 65 -6.07 -8.74 13.19
N ASP A 66 -5.72 -10.01 13.34
CA ASP A 66 -4.41 -10.49 12.91
C ASP A 66 -4.37 -10.68 11.38
N ARG A 67 -3.19 -10.96 10.84
CA ARG A 67 -3.03 -11.12 9.38
C ARG A 67 -3.69 -12.39 8.86
N ALA A 68 -3.82 -13.44 9.67
CA ALA A 68 -4.49 -14.67 9.28
C ALA A 68 -5.99 -14.45 9.11
N THR A 69 -6.60 -13.74 10.06
CA THR A 69 -8.01 -13.37 10.02
C THR A 69 -8.29 -12.47 8.83
N LEU A 70 -7.45 -11.46 8.57
CA LEU A 70 -7.62 -10.62 7.39
C LEU A 70 -7.47 -11.43 6.08
N ALA A 71 -6.55 -12.40 6.02
CA ALA A 71 -6.41 -13.26 4.84
C ALA A 71 -7.68 -14.08 4.60
N THR A 72 -8.27 -14.64 5.65
CA THR A 72 -9.54 -15.37 5.56
C THR A 72 -10.66 -14.48 5.03
N ILE A 73 -10.79 -13.25 5.56
CA ILE A 73 -11.81 -12.29 5.10
C ILE A 73 -11.61 -11.96 3.62
N LEU A 74 -10.38 -11.62 3.21
CA LEU A 74 -10.11 -11.28 1.81
C LEU A 74 -10.36 -12.46 0.87
N ASN A 75 -10.05 -13.70 1.27
CA ASN A 75 -10.35 -14.89 0.48
C ASN A 75 -11.85 -15.23 0.40
N GLN A 76 -12.66 -14.73 1.33
CA GLN A 76 -14.13 -14.81 1.25
C GLN A 76 -14.70 -13.73 0.31
N MET A 77 -14.05 -12.57 0.25
CA MET A 77 -14.44 -11.46 -0.62
C MET A 77 -14.01 -11.69 -2.08
N PHE A 78 -12.93 -12.43 -2.30
CA PHE A 78 -12.30 -12.60 -3.61
C PHE A 78 -11.96 -14.06 -3.87
N ASP A 79 -12.57 -14.66 -4.90
CA ASP A 79 -12.39 -16.06 -5.28
C ASP A 79 -11.27 -16.26 -6.32
N HIS A 80 -10.92 -15.23 -7.07
CA HIS A 80 -9.90 -15.26 -8.14
C HIS A 80 -8.46 -15.04 -7.65
N ILE A 81 -8.26 -14.78 -6.36
CA ILE A 81 -6.95 -14.53 -5.76
C ILE A 81 -6.86 -15.15 -4.37
N THR A 82 -5.70 -15.68 -4.01
CA THR A 82 -5.45 -16.21 -2.68
C THR A 82 -4.54 -15.28 -1.88
N PHE A 83 -5.07 -14.76 -0.79
CA PHE A 83 -4.35 -14.02 0.23
C PHE A 83 -3.80 -14.96 1.30
N SER A 84 -2.58 -14.65 1.74
CA SER A 84 -1.94 -15.28 2.90
C SER A 84 -1.43 -14.22 3.87
N PRO A 85 -1.18 -14.57 5.14
CA PRO A 85 -0.61 -13.63 6.11
C PRO A 85 0.70 -12.98 5.63
N ILE A 86 1.47 -13.73 4.83
CA ILE A 86 2.75 -13.27 4.26
C ILE A 86 2.49 -12.19 3.20
N ILE A 87 1.55 -12.42 2.28
CA ILE A 87 1.18 -11.44 1.25
C ILE A 87 0.71 -10.14 1.90
N ILE A 88 -0.14 -10.23 2.92
CA ILE A 88 -0.61 -9.05 3.68
C ILE A 88 0.57 -8.36 4.37
N ALA A 89 1.46 -9.10 5.02
CA ALA A 89 2.64 -8.52 5.67
C ALA A 89 3.58 -7.82 4.68
N HIS A 90 3.70 -8.32 3.44
CA HIS A 90 4.54 -7.71 2.42
C HIS A 90 3.97 -6.38 1.95
N PHE A 91 2.66 -6.35 1.69
CA PHE A 91 1.91 -5.15 1.35
C PHE A 91 1.96 -4.11 2.47
N GLU A 92 1.56 -4.46 3.70
CA GLU A 92 1.46 -3.53 4.83
C GLU A 92 2.74 -2.80 5.17
N LYS A 93 3.90 -3.41 4.94
CA LYS A 93 5.17 -2.73 5.20
C LYS A 93 5.77 -2.09 3.93
N GLY A 94 5.16 -2.29 2.76
CA GLY A 94 5.59 -1.81 1.43
C GLY A 94 6.85 -2.45 0.83
N ILE A 95 6.90 -3.79 0.65
CA ILE A 95 8.14 -4.55 0.25
C ILE A 95 8.01 -4.97 -1.19
N ASP A 96 6.76 -5.18 -1.58
CA ASP A 96 6.42 -5.55 -2.92
C ASP A 96 6.72 -4.38 -3.87
N PHE A 97 7.04 -4.71 -5.10
CA PHE A 97 7.25 -3.71 -6.14
C PHE A 97 6.01 -2.81 -6.28
N PRO A 98 6.16 -1.52 -6.58
CA PRO A 98 5.03 -0.59 -6.64
C PRO A 98 3.87 -1.07 -7.50
N LYS A 99 4.15 -1.62 -8.68
CA LYS A 99 3.13 -2.20 -9.57
C LYS A 99 2.29 -3.30 -8.88
N LYS A 100 2.94 -4.15 -8.09
CA LYS A 100 2.25 -5.21 -7.34
C LYS A 100 1.45 -4.63 -6.18
N MET A 101 1.98 -3.64 -5.48
CA MET A 101 1.23 -2.94 -4.42
C MET A 101 0.00 -2.23 -4.98
N TRP A 102 0.12 -1.56 -6.12
CA TRP A 102 -1.00 -0.93 -6.83
C TRP A 102 -2.06 -1.94 -7.25
N ASN A 103 -1.66 -3.11 -7.77
CA ASN A 103 -2.61 -4.19 -8.04
C ASN A 103 -3.31 -4.69 -6.77
N MET A 104 -2.61 -4.66 -5.63
CA MET A 104 -3.19 -5.05 -4.35
C MET A 104 -4.11 -3.98 -3.77
N LYS A 105 -3.89 -2.69 -4.08
CA LYS A 105 -4.64 -1.54 -3.56
C LYS A 105 -6.16 -1.76 -3.63
N HIS A 106 -6.66 -2.20 -4.78
CA HIS A 106 -8.09 -2.31 -5.02
C HIS A 106 -8.77 -3.29 -4.04
N TYR A 107 -8.13 -4.42 -3.74
CA TYR A 107 -8.68 -5.43 -2.83
C TYR A 107 -8.77 -4.90 -1.40
N PHE A 108 -7.72 -4.23 -0.93
CA PHE A 108 -7.70 -3.63 0.40
C PHE A 108 -8.65 -2.43 0.50
N GLN A 109 -8.81 -1.65 -0.57
CA GLN A 109 -9.76 -0.55 -0.61
C GLN A 109 -11.20 -1.08 -0.49
N GLN A 110 -11.55 -2.11 -1.27
CA GLN A 110 -12.87 -2.73 -1.17
C GLN A 110 -13.14 -3.33 0.21
N TRP A 111 -12.15 -3.97 0.83
CA TRP A 111 -12.26 -4.43 2.22
C TRP A 111 -12.57 -3.28 3.18
N ILE A 112 -11.86 -2.16 3.07
CA ILE A 112 -12.10 -0.96 3.89
C ILE A 112 -13.51 -0.40 3.65
N ASP A 113 -13.94 -0.32 2.40
CA ASP A 113 -15.24 0.23 2.02
C ASP A 113 -16.39 -0.65 2.53
N THR A 114 -16.28 -1.97 2.36
CA THR A 114 -17.25 -2.93 2.91
C THR A 114 -17.33 -2.84 4.44
N TYR A 115 -16.18 -2.75 5.11
CA TYR A 115 -16.15 -2.58 6.55
C TYR A 115 -16.82 -1.26 6.97
N ASN A 116 -16.46 -0.14 6.34
CA ASN A 116 -17.06 1.16 6.64
C ASN A 116 -18.57 1.17 6.38
N ALA A 117 -19.06 0.48 5.36
CA ALA A 117 -20.50 0.36 5.08
C ALA A 117 -21.24 -0.42 6.18
N VAL A 118 -20.65 -1.50 6.71
CA VAL A 118 -21.26 -2.30 7.78
C VAL A 118 -21.26 -1.56 9.12
N PHE A 119 -20.15 -0.88 9.45
CA PHE A 119 -19.94 -0.30 10.79
C PHE A 119 -20.25 1.19 10.91
N ASN A 120 -20.32 1.94 9.81
CA ASN A 120 -20.80 3.33 9.80
C ASN A 120 -22.27 3.44 9.39
N LYS A 121 -23.02 2.33 9.32
CA LYS A 121 -24.47 2.39 9.16
C LYS A 121 -25.05 3.22 10.31
N PRO A 122 -25.80 4.30 10.04
CA PRO A 122 -26.47 5.02 11.11
C PRO A 122 -27.43 4.07 11.83
N PRO A 123 -27.50 4.12 13.18
CA PRO A 123 -28.43 3.29 13.93
C PRO A 123 -29.86 3.59 13.44
N GLY A 124 -30.52 2.60 12.86
CA GLY A 124 -31.85 2.73 12.22
C GLY A 124 -31.93 2.40 10.73
N SER A 125 -30.84 1.95 10.09
CA SER A 125 -30.83 1.51 8.69
C SER A 125 -30.93 -0.03 8.54
N GLU A 126 -31.78 -0.64 9.36
CA GLU A 126 -32.34 -1.96 9.09
C GLU A 126 -33.49 -1.76 8.10
N SER A 127 -33.23 -1.97 6.81
CA SER A 127 -34.28 -2.39 5.90
C SER A 127 -34.61 -3.83 6.27
N PHE A 128 -35.66 -3.98 7.08
CA PHE A 128 -36.47 -5.18 7.06
C PHE A 128 -37.12 -5.23 5.68
N ASP A 129 -36.57 -6.06 4.80
CA ASP A 129 -37.32 -6.54 3.65
C ASP A 129 -37.78 -7.96 3.98
N GLU A 130 -39.10 -8.14 3.92
CA GLU A 130 -39.89 -9.36 4.13
C GLU A 130 -39.43 -10.57 3.29
#